data_AF-A0A6B2API5-F1
#
_entry.id   AF-A0A6B2API5-F1
#
_cell.length_a   1.000
_cell.length_b   1.000
_cell.length_c   1.000
_cell.angle_alpha   90.00
_cell.angle_beta   90.00
_cell.angle_gamma   90.00
#
_symmetry.space_group_name_H-M   'P 1'
#
loop_
_entity.id
_entity.type
_entity.pdbx_description
1 polymer ?
#
loop_
_entity_poly.entity_id
_entity_poly.type
_entity_poly.pdbx_seq_one_letter_code
_entity_poly.pdbx_strand_id
1 'polypeptide(L)'
;MDEPLEDDPQQVALHQVIGLLTPLRQHRQASAERAHRQAQLELKSMLDHLAETRASLNQERENHKRRRESLSHAHLQRTLSLTDVDGWHEKERTMLDRLAYIRQDVQQQQMRVAEQQALLEQKRLQAKASQRAVEKLACMEETLNEEG
;
A
#
# COMPACT_ATOMS: atom_id res chain seq x y z
N MET A 1 59.14 11.39 32.58
CA MET A 1 59.24 10.36 31.52
C MET A 1 57.90 9.67 31.58
N ASP A 2 56.92 10.27 30.90
CA ASP A 2 55.59 9.68 30.79
C ASP A 2 55.58 9.01 29.43
N GLU A 3 55.76 7.69 29.43
CA GLU A 3 55.49 6.88 28.23
C GLU A 3 54.03 7.12 27.85
N PRO A 4 53.73 7.53 26.60
CA PRO A 4 52.35 7.56 26.15
C PRO A 4 51.82 6.13 26.24
N LEU A 5 50.79 5.93 27.06
CA LEU A 5 50.03 4.69 27.09
C LEU A 5 49.61 4.39 25.65
N GLU A 6 50.12 3.29 25.09
CA GLU A 6 49.64 2.79 23.80
C GLU A 6 48.15 2.53 23.90
N ASP A 7 47.37 3.11 22.97
CA ASP A 7 45.93 2.87 22.87
C ASP A 7 45.67 1.35 22.83
N ASP A 8 44.66 0.89 23.58
CA ASP A 8 44.28 -0.52 23.59
C ASP A 8 43.98 -0.96 22.13
N PRO A 9 44.75 -1.94 21.57
CA PRO A 9 44.57 -2.37 20.20
C PRO A 9 43.15 -2.88 19.92
N GLN A 10 42.41 -3.34 20.95
CA GLN A 10 41.01 -3.74 20.82
C GLN A 10 40.07 -2.54 20.66
N GLN A 11 40.31 -1.44 21.40
CA GLN A 11 39.55 -0.19 21.27
C GLN A 11 39.78 0.45 19.90
N VAL A 12 41.01 0.46 19.39
CA VAL A 12 41.35 0.97 18.05
C VAL A 12 40.67 0.15 16.96
N ALA A 13 40.72 -1.19 17.06
CA ALA A 13 40.05 -2.07 16.10
C ALA A 13 38.53 -1.87 16.12
N LEU A 14 37.93 -1.67 17.29
CA LEU A 14 36.49 -1.44 17.42
C LEU A 14 36.07 -0.09 16.82
N HIS A 15 36.83 0.98 17.04
CA HIS A 15 36.62 2.28 16.37
C HIS A 15 36.66 2.16 14.85
N GLN A 16 37.64 1.43 14.30
CA GLN A 16 37.73 1.20 12.86
C GLN A 16 36.51 0.45 12.33
N VAL A 17 36.05 -0.58 13.05
CA VAL A 17 34.85 -1.34 12.67
C VAL A 17 33.59 -0.46 12.73
N ILE A 18 33.43 0.38 13.74
CA ILE A 18 32.32 1.32 13.85
C ILE A 18 32.35 2.31 12.68
N GLY A 19 33.50 2.92 12.39
CA GLY A 19 33.67 3.84 11.27
C GLY A 19 33.31 3.22 9.92
N LEU A 20 33.58 1.94 9.72
CA LEU A 20 33.17 1.20 8.52
C LEU A 20 31.68 0.86 8.49
N LEU A 21 31.09 0.47 9.62
CA LEU A 21 29.69 0.02 9.68
C LEU A 21 28.68 1.17 9.69
N THR A 22 29.02 2.32 10.29
CA THR A 22 28.13 3.49 10.40
C THR A 22 27.56 3.94 9.05
N PRO A 23 28.36 4.25 8.01
CA PRO A 23 27.81 4.69 6.72
C PRO A 23 26.96 3.61 6.05
N LEU A 24 27.33 2.33 6.20
CA LEU A 24 26.55 1.21 5.66
C LEU A 24 25.17 1.10 6.32
N ARG A 25 25.10 1.25 7.65
CA ARG A 25 23.83 1.17 8.38
C ARG A 25 22.96 2.40 8.14
N GLN A 26 23.54 3.60 8.08
CA GLN A 26 22.83 4.83 7.72
C GLN A 26 22.23 4.73 6.31
N HIS A 27 22.99 4.20 5.34
CA HIS A 27 22.47 3.95 4.00
C HIS A 27 21.28 2.97 4.04
N ARG A 28 21.40 1.84 4.75
CA ARG A 28 20.32 0.85 4.89
C ARG A 28 19.07 1.43 5.58
N GLN A 29 19.24 2.30 6.59
CA GLN A 29 18.14 3.03 7.21
C GLN A 29 17.43 3.91 6.18
N ALA A 30 18.18 4.77 5.47
CA ALA A 30 17.61 5.66 4.47
C ALA A 30 16.89 4.89 3.34
N SER A 31 17.44 3.75 2.90
CA SER A 31 16.80 2.86 1.93
C SER A 31 15.50 2.27 2.47
N ALA A 32 15.49 1.77 3.70
CA ALA A 32 14.29 1.19 4.32
C ALA A 32 13.18 2.23 4.51
N GLU A 33 13.53 3.45 4.92
CA GLU A 33 12.59 4.57 5.05
C GLU A 33 12.01 5.00 3.70
N ARG A 34 12.82 5.03 2.63
CA ARG A 34 12.34 5.27 1.27
C ARG A 34 11.37 4.18 0.82
N ALA A 35 11.71 2.92 1.04
CA ALA A 35 10.86 1.79 0.68
C ALA A 35 9.51 1.83 1.44
N HIS A 36 9.53 2.18 2.72
CA HIS A 36 8.31 2.37 3.52
C HIS A 36 7.45 3.51 2.96
N ARG A 37 8.04 4.69 2.68
CA ARG A 37 7.32 5.82 2.07
C ARG A 37 6.71 5.46 0.71
N GLN A 38 7.45 4.74 -0.13
CA GLN A 38 6.96 4.29 -1.43
C GLN A 38 5.75 3.36 -1.29
N ALA A 39 5.82 2.39 -0.37
CA ALA A 39 4.71 1.49 -0.09
C ALA A 39 3.45 2.23 0.43
N GLN A 40 3.64 3.32 1.19
CA GLN A 40 2.53 4.18 1.64
C GLN A 40 1.86 4.92 0.48
N LEU A 41 2.65 5.47 -0.45
CA LEU A 41 2.13 6.15 -1.64
C LEU A 41 1.35 5.20 -2.54
N GLU A 42 1.89 4.00 -2.76
CA GLU A 42 1.21 2.94 -3.51
C GLU A 42 -0.10 2.53 -2.85
N LEU A 43 -0.11 2.28 -1.54
CA LEU A 43 -1.33 1.95 -0.81
C LEU A 43 -2.38 3.06 -0.95
N LYS A 44 -1.98 4.32 -0.85
CA LYS A 44 -2.89 5.46 -1.04
C LYS A 44 -3.50 5.45 -2.45
N SER A 45 -2.67 5.31 -3.49
CA SER A 45 -3.14 5.23 -4.87
C SER A 45 -4.14 4.09 -5.09
N MET A 46 -3.90 2.92 -4.48
CA MET A 46 -4.81 1.78 -4.56
C MET A 46 -6.15 2.05 -3.85
N LEU A 47 -6.12 2.72 -2.70
CA LEU A 47 -7.33 3.11 -1.97
C LEU A 47 -8.14 4.16 -2.73
N ASP A 48 -7.48 5.13 -3.35
CA ASP A 48 -8.13 6.15 -4.19
C ASP A 48 -8.82 5.48 -5.39
N HIS A 49 -8.12 4.56 -6.08
CA HIS A 49 -8.70 3.81 -7.18
C HIS A 49 -9.88 2.92 -6.75
N LEU A 50 -9.78 2.24 -5.59
CA LEU A 50 -10.88 1.46 -5.03
C LEU A 50 -12.11 2.34 -4.72
N ALA A 51 -11.89 3.57 -4.25
CA ALA A 51 -12.97 4.52 -4.01
C ALA A 51 -13.67 4.93 -5.32
N GLU A 52 -12.90 5.18 -6.39
CA GLU A 52 -13.43 5.47 -7.72
C GLU A 52 -14.25 4.31 -8.28
N THR A 53 -13.73 3.07 -8.23
CA THR A 53 -14.46 1.89 -8.71
C THR A 53 -15.74 1.65 -7.92
N ARG A 54 -15.73 1.85 -6.59
CA ARG A 54 -16.93 1.79 -5.75
C ARG A 54 -17.95 2.87 -6.10
N ALA A 55 -17.50 4.09 -6.40
CA ALA A 55 -18.38 5.16 -6.85
C ALA A 55 -19.01 4.81 -8.22
N SER A 56 -18.23 4.28 -9.15
CA SER A 56 -18.72 3.78 -10.44
C SER A 56 -19.77 2.68 -10.27
N LEU A 57 -19.54 1.71 -9.38
CA LEU A 57 -20.50 0.67 -9.07
C LEU A 57 -21.84 1.24 -8.58
N ASN A 58 -21.78 2.20 -7.65
CA ASN A 58 -22.99 2.85 -7.13
C ASN A 58 -23.73 3.63 -8.21
N GLN A 59 -23.00 4.36 -9.06
CA GLN A 59 -23.58 5.08 -10.19
C GLN A 59 -24.26 4.13 -11.19
N GLU A 60 -23.64 3.01 -11.54
CA GLU A 60 -24.22 2.02 -12.45
C GLU A 60 -25.48 1.36 -11.83
N ARG A 61 -25.51 1.12 -10.51
CA ARG A 61 -26.71 0.62 -9.82
C ARG A 61 -27.86 1.63 -9.87
N GLU A 62 -27.58 2.91 -9.64
CA GLU A 62 -28.60 3.96 -9.74
C GLU A 62 -29.09 4.16 -11.17
N ASN A 63 -28.19 4.11 -12.16
CA ASN A 63 -28.55 4.18 -13.57
C ASN A 63 -29.46 3.00 -13.96
N HIS A 64 -29.13 1.80 -13.51
CA HIS A 64 -29.93 0.59 -13.73
C HIS A 64 -31.33 0.73 -13.12
N LYS A 65 -31.42 1.18 -11.87
CA LYS A 65 -32.70 1.43 -11.19
C LYS A 65 -33.57 2.44 -11.95
N ARG A 66 -33.02 3.60 -12.32
CA ARG A 66 -33.76 4.64 -13.07
C ARG A 66 -34.22 4.15 -14.44
N ARG A 67 -33.40 3.36 -15.15
CA ARG A 67 -33.78 2.76 -16.44
C ARG A 67 -34.96 1.80 -16.28
N ARG A 68 -34.92 0.93 -15.27
CA ARG A 68 -36.03 0.02 -14.95
C ARG A 68 -37.31 0.78 -14.61
N GLU A 69 -37.22 1.81 -13.78
CA GLU A 69 -38.36 2.66 -13.42
C GLU A 69 -38.95 3.37 -14.65
N SER A 70 -38.11 3.97 -15.49
CA SER A 70 -38.53 4.66 -16.71
C SER A 70 -39.21 3.71 -17.70
N LEU A 71 -38.66 2.52 -17.92
CA LEU A 71 -39.26 1.50 -18.79
C LEU A 71 -40.60 0.99 -18.24
N SER A 72 -40.66 0.77 -16.92
CA SER A 72 -41.91 0.39 -16.26
C SER A 72 -43.00 1.44 -16.48
N HIS A 73 -42.68 2.73 -16.39
CA HIS A 73 -43.65 3.80 -16.64
C HIS A 73 -44.03 3.90 -18.13
N ALA A 74 -43.07 3.74 -19.04
CA ALA A 74 -43.28 3.88 -20.48
C ALA A 74 -44.19 2.79 -21.08
N HIS A 75 -44.22 1.60 -20.46
CA HIS A 75 -44.91 0.43 -20.97
C HIS A 75 -46.01 -0.11 -20.06
N LEU A 76 -46.29 0.56 -18.95
CA LEU A 76 -47.43 0.22 -18.07
C LEU A 76 -48.72 0.24 -18.89
N GLN A 77 -49.51 -0.83 -18.82
CA GLN A 77 -50.81 -0.97 -19.51
C GLN A 77 -50.74 -0.86 -21.04
N ARG A 78 -49.56 -1.10 -21.65
CA ARG A 78 -49.40 -1.16 -23.11
C ARG A 78 -49.17 -2.59 -23.58
N THR A 79 -49.70 -2.91 -24.76
CA THR A 79 -49.39 -4.16 -25.45
C THR A 79 -48.01 -4.03 -26.08
N LEU A 80 -47.06 -4.85 -25.63
CA LEU A 80 -45.70 -4.94 -26.17
C LEU A 80 -45.61 -6.08 -27.17
N SER A 81 -44.80 -5.92 -28.21
CA SER A 81 -44.42 -7.06 -29.05
C SER A 81 -43.45 -7.96 -28.29
N LEU A 82 -43.42 -9.26 -28.62
CA LEU A 82 -42.45 -10.19 -28.05
C LEU A 82 -41.01 -9.74 -28.33
N THR A 83 -40.75 -9.22 -29.53
CA THR A 83 -39.44 -8.68 -29.93
C THR A 83 -38.97 -7.51 -29.07
N ASP A 84 -39.90 -6.64 -28.60
CA ASP A 84 -39.55 -5.54 -27.70
C ASP A 84 -39.15 -6.06 -26.31
N VAL A 85 -39.82 -7.12 -25.85
CA VAL A 85 -39.53 -7.77 -24.57
C VAL A 85 -38.17 -8.47 -24.61
N ASP A 86 -37.86 -9.19 -25.68
CA ASP A 86 -36.56 -9.83 -25.87
C ASP A 86 -35.41 -8.81 -25.92
N GLY A 87 -35.61 -7.72 -26.67
CA GLY A 87 -34.64 -6.62 -26.74
C GLY A 87 -34.42 -5.92 -25.39
N TRP A 88 -35.44 -5.88 -24.52
CA TRP A 88 -35.30 -5.39 -23.16
C TRP A 88 -34.52 -6.37 -22.27
N HIS A 89 -34.83 -7.67 -22.33
CA HIS A 89 -34.12 -8.70 -21.56
C HIS A 89 -32.63 -8.73 -21.89
N GLU A 90 -32.24 -8.57 -23.16
CA GLU A 90 -30.84 -8.54 -23.55
C GLU A 90 -30.10 -7.31 -23.00
N LYS A 91 -30.74 -6.14 -23.03
CA LYS A 91 -30.19 -4.92 -22.43
C LYS A 91 -30.04 -5.06 -20.91
N GLU A 92 -31.04 -5.64 -20.25
CA GLU A 92 -31.01 -5.91 -18.80
C GLU A 92 -29.86 -6.86 -18.44
N ARG A 93 -29.72 -7.96 -19.18
CA ARG A 93 -28.63 -8.91 -19.02
C ARG A 93 -27.26 -8.26 -19.16
N THR A 94 -27.05 -7.49 -20.23
CA THR A 94 -25.79 -6.77 -20.46
C THR A 94 -25.44 -5.82 -19.30
N MET A 95 -26.44 -5.15 -18.73
CA MET A 95 -26.22 -4.28 -17.56
C MET A 95 -25.87 -5.08 -16.30
N LEU A 96 -26.55 -6.20 -16.06
CA LEU A 96 -26.25 -7.08 -14.94
C LEU A 96 -24.84 -7.68 -15.05
N ASP A 97 -24.42 -8.08 -16.25
CA ASP A 97 -23.08 -8.57 -16.52
C ASP A 97 -22.02 -7.50 -16.22
N ARG A 98 -22.28 -6.25 -16.62
CA ARG A 98 -21.40 -5.11 -16.29
C ARG A 98 -21.32 -4.85 -14.79
N LEU A 99 -22.45 -4.93 -14.06
CA LEU A 99 -22.46 -4.82 -12.60
C LEU A 99 -21.68 -5.96 -11.93
N ALA A 100 -21.79 -7.17 -12.45
CA ALA A 100 -21.03 -8.32 -11.96
C ALA A 100 -19.53 -8.11 -12.16
N TYR A 101 -19.11 -7.64 -13.34
CA TYR A 101 -17.72 -7.30 -13.64
C TYR A 101 -17.15 -6.27 -12.66
N ILE A 102 -17.85 -5.14 -12.45
CA ILE A 102 -17.38 -4.09 -11.54
C ILE A 102 -17.30 -4.60 -10.09
N ARG A 103 -18.25 -5.44 -9.65
CA ARG A 103 -18.19 -6.06 -8.31
C ARG A 103 -16.97 -6.97 -8.16
N GLN A 104 -16.66 -7.77 -9.18
CA GLN A 104 -15.49 -8.64 -9.17
C GLN A 104 -14.20 -7.82 -9.11
N ASP A 105 -14.10 -6.73 -9.87
CA ASP A 105 -12.95 -5.83 -9.82
C ASP A 105 -12.79 -5.21 -8.42
N VAL A 106 -13.86 -4.70 -7.82
CA VAL A 106 -13.85 -4.19 -6.43
C VAL A 106 -13.34 -5.25 -5.44
N GLN A 107 -13.72 -6.53 -5.59
CA GLN A 107 -13.25 -7.60 -4.73
C GLN A 107 -11.75 -7.88 -4.92
N GLN A 108 -11.28 -7.93 -6.18
CA GLN A 108 -9.87 -8.13 -6.49
C GLN A 108 -9.01 -6.98 -5.95
N GLN A 109 -9.47 -5.74 -6.10
CA GLN A 109 -8.80 -4.56 -5.57
C GLN A 109 -8.71 -4.57 -4.04
N GLN A 110 -9.75 -5.02 -3.34
CA GLN A 110 -9.72 -5.17 -1.89
C GLN A 110 -8.67 -6.19 -1.43
N MET A 111 -8.55 -7.32 -2.13
CA MET A 111 -7.52 -8.32 -1.83
C MET A 111 -6.11 -7.74 -2.02
N ARG A 112 -5.87 -7.04 -3.13
CA ARG A 112 -4.58 -6.38 -3.38
C ARG A 112 -4.26 -5.31 -2.34
N VAL A 113 -5.26 -4.53 -1.91
CA VAL A 113 -5.10 -3.54 -0.84
C VAL A 113 -4.69 -4.21 0.47
N ALA A 114 -5.29 -5.35 0.82
CA ALA A 114 -4.92 -6.11 2.02
C ALA A 114 -3.48 -6.64 1.94
N GLU A 115 -3.07 -7.16 0.79
CA GLU A 115 -1.69 -7.59 0.54
C GLU A 115 -0.70 -6.42 0.68
N GLN A 116 -1.03 -5.26 0.10
CA GLN A 116 -0.20 -4.05 0.19
C GLN A 116 -0.10 -3.53 1.63
N GLN A 117 -1.17 -3.62 2.42
CA GLN A 117 -1.15 -3.27 3.84
C GLN A 117 -0.20 -4.18 4.64
N ALA A 118 -0.21 -5.48 4.37
CA ALA A 118 0.72 -6.42 4.99
C ALA A 118 2.17 -6.11 4.61
N LEU A 119 2.42 -5.80 3.33
CA LEU A 119 3.73 -5.38 2.85
C LEU A 119 4.19 -4.08 3.52
N LEU A 120 3.30 -3.10 3.66
CA LEU A 120 3.59 -1.82 4.31
C LEU A 120 4.05 -2.03 5.76
N GLU A 121 3.35 -2.89 6.52
CA GLU A 121 3.76 -3.22 7.89
C GLU A 121 5.12 -3.91 7.94
N GLN A 122 5.41 -4.82 7.00
CA GLN A 122 6.75 -5.41 6.89
C GLN A 122 7.82 -4.34 6.66
N LYS A 123 7.59 -3.39 5.74
CA LYS A 123 8.52 -2.29 5.47
C LYS A 123 8.68 -1.36 6.67
N ARG A 124 7.61 -1.10 7.41
CA ARG A 124 7.65 -0.31 8.66
C ARG A 124 8.54 -0.99 9.71
N LEU A 125 8.36 -2.29 9.92
CA LEU A 125 9.20 -3.05 10.85
C LEU A 125 10.67 -3.05 10.42
N GLN A 126 10.95 -3.19 9.12
CA GLN A 126 12.29 -3.13 8.57
C GLN A 126 12.93 -1.75 8.80
N ALA A 127 12.22 -0.66 8.55
CA ALA A 127 12.71 0.69 8.79
C ALA A 127 13.06 0.90 10.28
N LYS A 128 12.18 0.46 11.18
CA LYS A 128 12.42 0.52 12.63
C LYS A 128 13.63 -0.31 13.07
N ALA A 129 13.82 -1.49 12.49
CA ALA A 129 14.98 -2.33 12.78
C ALA A 129 16.29 -1.68 12.30
N SER A 130 16.29 -1.09 11.10
CA SER A 130 17.45 -0.37 10.56
C SER A 130 17.79 0.86 11.39
N GLN A 131 16.79 1.64 11.82
CA GLN A 131 16.97 2.77 12.71
C GLN A 131 17.65 2.34 14.03
N ARG A 132 17.11 1.32 14.71
CA ARG A 132 17.70 0.77 15.95
C ARG A 132 19.14 0.30 15.76
N ALA A 133 19.47 -0.25 14.59
CA ALA A 133 20.82 -0.72 14.29
C ALA A 133 21.82 0.44 14.14
N VAL A 134 21.37 1.61 13.70
CA VAL A 134 22.16 2.85 13.66
C VAL A 134 22.29 3.43 15.07
N GLU A 135 21.19 3.55 15.81
CA GLU A 135 21.19 4.02 17.20
C GLU A 135 22.12 3.18 18.08
N LYS A 136 22.12 1.86 17.91
CA LYS A 136 23.04 0.97 18.63
C LYS A 136 24.51 1.23 18.30
N LEU A 137 24.86 1.55 17.06
CA LEU A 137 26.25 1.92 16.73
C LEU A 137 26.63 3.26 17.33
N ALA A 138 25.75 4.25 17.24
CA ALA A 138 26.00 5.57 17.83
C ALA A 138 26.22 5.47 19.35
N CYS A 139 25.40 4.69 20.05
CA CYS A 139 25.58 4.45 21.48
C CYS A 139 26.91 3.72 21.78
N MET A 140 27.31 2.75 20.97
CA MET A 140 28.63 2.08 21.13
C MET A 140 29.80 3.04 20.88
N GLU A 141 29.67 3.95 19.92
CA GLU A 141 30.67 4.99 19.63
C GLU A 141 30.78 5.99 20.79
N GLU A 142 29.64 6.42 21.35
CA GLU A 142 29.59 7.28 22.54
C GLU A 142 30.27 6.61 23.74
N THR A 143 29.98 5.33 24.03
CA THR A 143 30.61 4.62 25.16
C THR A 143 32.12 4.51 25.00
N LEU A 144 32.63 4.33 23.78
CA LEU A 144 34.07 4.24 23.56
C LEU A 144 34.79 5.58 23.71
N ASN A 145 34.08 6.68 23.41
CA ASN A 145 34.60 8.02 23.62
C ASN A 145 34.50 8.48 25.09
N GLU A 146 33.62 7.89 25.89
CA GLU A 146 33.52 8.14 27.33
C GLU A 146 34.50 7.30 28.17
N GLU A 147 34.93 6.14 27.66
CA GLU A 147 35.87 5.22 28.29
C GLU A 147 37.36 5.49 27.94
N GLY A 148 37.64 6.28 26.91
CA GLY A 148 38.98 6.72 26.49
C GLY A 148 39.35 8.10 27.03
#